data_AF-A0A9P5SS60-F1
#
_entry.id   AF-A0A9P5SS60-F1
#
_cell.length_a   1.000
_cell.length_b   1.000
_cell.length_c   1.000
_cell.angle_alpha   90.00
_cell.angle_beta   90.00
_cell.angle_gamma   90.00
#
_symmetry.space_group_name_H-M   'P 1'
#
loop_
_entity.id
_entity.type
_entity.pdbx_description
1 polymer ?
#
loop_
_entity_poly.entity_id
_entity_poly.type
_entity_poly.pdbx_seq_one_letter_code
_entity_poly.pdbx_strand_id
1 'polypeptide(L)'
;MLISPDGFPVFVPVPERASPALANSTSTITHQSPGFSQPPLQPIRQSTIGPPASNGFGQYRPGIQPPPVPEPLSSRPMHAPLSGVPPPLPTPPTPVGLTFASIITSFRTSSESVTAWTFYSLGLANHPGQKEIAITLRQRPSNYSLEAVQPIMYQLYQQMNQHIIASGGRPLTAGEVFPCRLNTPDLGPKDMSILLIHSPPECKTQLENKDVLYGLIATMEETAVFTKYGAARAMTNMGSDLETWPVPLWSDWSRPSLLTLQDFQGSLTEMVSLLPTKNIVATLDNVARRLTIVISTSALELIQADLTRFPPAQPGVITENSRVTFLLDLDAGSQAYLTWRAGQQGTAVFNARPNPTSFHGCWISFAGIAPYQAATVQEGIAAKEDGIELKMGSATWERMYQALISKTPAVVPVGGESVQLSYA
;
A
#
# COMPACT_ATOMS: atom_id res chain seq x y z
N MET A 1 -36.82 4.28 3.62
CA MET A 1 -35.49 4.14 4.26
C MET A 1 -35.73 4.24 5.75
N LEU A 2 -35.58 3.13 6.48
CA LEU A 2 -35.72 3.13 7.94
C LEU A 2 -34.30 3.21 8.52
N ILE A 3 -34.03 4.27 9.26
CA ILE A 3 -32.76 4.47 9.98
C ILE A 3 -33.00 3.88 11.37
N SER A 4 -32.12 2.98 11.82
CA SER A 4 -32.16 2.47 13.20
C SER A 4 -31.90 3.61 14.21
N PRO A 5 -32.30 3.46 15.49
CA PRO A 5 -31.97 4.44 16.54
C PRO A 5 -30.46 4.76 16.64
N ASP A 6 -29.60 3.84 16.17
CA ASP A 6 -28.15 3.94 16.20
C ASP A 6 -27.53 4.47 14.89
N GLY A 7 -28.34 4.99 13.96
CA GLY A 7 -27.85 5.65 12.74
C GLY A 7 -27.37 4.71 11.63
N PHE A 8 -27.50 3.40 11.78
CA PHE A 8 -27.18 2.44 10.71
C PHE A 8 -28.36 2.20 9.78
N PRO A 9 -28.13 2.09 8.45
CA PRO A 9 -29.16 1.68 7.50
C PRO A 9 -29.56 0.22 7.76
N VAL A 10 -30.85 -0.01 8.04
CA VAL A 10 -31.41 -1.36 8.20
C VAL A 10 -31.90 -1.86 6.84
N PHE A 11 -31.31 -2.95 6.36
CA PHE A 11 -31.77 -3.64 5.16
C PHE A 11 -33.00 -4.48 5.49
N VAL A 12 -34.15 -4.11 4.92
CA VAL A 12 -35.35 -4.95 4.92
C VAL A 12 -35.31 -5.78 3.63
N PRO A 13 -35.19 -7.12 3.70
CA PRO A 13 -35.28 -7.95 2.51
C PRO A 13 -36.65 -7.78 1.86
N VAL A 14 -36.65 -7.48 0.56
CA VAL A 14 -37.88 -7.39 -0.25
C VAL A 14 -38.45 -8.80 -0.38
N PRO A 15 -39.75 -9.03 -0.06
CA PRO A 15 -40.34 -10.34 -0.23
C PRO A 15 -40.34 -10.73 -1.71
N GLU A 16 -39.81 -11.92 -1.97
CA GLU A 16 -39.66 -12.55 -3.27
C GLU A 16 -41.03 -12.63 -3.97
N ARG A 17 -41.21 -11.87 -5.06
CA ARG A 17 -42.39 -12.01 -5.91
C ARG A 17 -42.25 -13.32 -6.69
N ALA A 18 -43.10 -14.28 -6.36
CA ALA A 18 -43.28 -15.49 -7.16
C ALA A 18 -43.56 -15.12 -8.63
N SER A 19 -42.70 -15.60 -9.52
CA SER A 19 -42.91 -15.51 -10.97
C SER A 19 -43.79 -16.66 -11.45
N PRO A 20 -44.67 -16.44 -12.45
CA PRO A 20 -45.65 -17.43 -12.89
C PRO A 20 -45.00 -18.56 -13.69
N ALA A 21 -45.53 -19.76 -13.50
CA ALA A 21 -45.15 -20.96 -14.24
C ALA A 21 -45.40 -20.80 -15.75
N LEU A 22 -44.36 -20.97 -16.56
CA LEU A 22 -44.46 -21.08 -18.01
C LEU A 22 -44.25 -22.55 -18.42
N ALA A 23 -45.15 -22.99 -19.29
CA ALA A 23 -45.35 -24.35 -19.74
C ALA A 23 -44.16 -24.91 -20.54
N ASN A 24 -43.87 -26.19 -20.31
CA ASN A 24 -42.92 -26.98 -21.10
C ASN A 24 -43.43 -27.18 -22.53
N SER A 25 -42.69 -26.63 -23.50
CA SER A 25 -42.72 -27.10 -24.89
C SER A 25 -41.34 -27.60 -25.27
N THR A 26 -41.24 -28.93 -25.38
CA THR A 26 -40.08 -29.67 -25.87
C THR A 26 -39.95 -29.48 -27.38
N SER A 27 -38.87 -28.87 -27.84
CA SER A 27 -38.45 -28.93 -29.24
C SER A 27 -36.96 -29.28 -29.30
N THR A 28 -36.71 -30.52 -29.70
CA THR A 28 -35.41 -31.10 -29.99
C THR A 28 -34.79 -30.43 -31.21
N ILE A 29 -33.70 -29.68 -31.02
CA ILE A 29 -32.85 -29.21 -32.11
C ILE A 29 -31.45 -29.77 -31.87
N THR A 30 -31.10 -30.79 -32.66
CA THR A 30 -29.75 -31.30 -32.82
C THR A 30 -28.91 -30.29 -33.60
N HIS A 31 -27.99 -29.61 -32.92
CA HIS A 31 -26.90 -28.87 -33.56
C HIS A 31 -25.59 -29.65 -33.41
N GLN A 32 -25.10 -30.18 -34.52
CA GLN A 32 -23.74 -30.70 -34.68
C GLN A 32 -22.74 -29.55 -34.54
N SER A 33 -21.76 -29.71 -33.65
CA SER A 33 -20.58 -28.84 -33.55
C SER A 33 -19.46 -29.37 -34.47
N PRO A 34 -18.77 -28.52 -35.25
CA PRO A 34 -17.60 -28.94 -36.01
C PRO A 34 -16.40 -29.15 -35.06
N GLY A 35 -15.81 -30.34 -35.15
CA GLY A 35 -14.60 -30.70 -34.42
C GLY A 35 -13.38 -29.93 -34.92
N PHE A 36 -12.72 -29.22 -34.00
CA PHE A 36 -11.37 -28.69 -34.21
C PHE A 36 -10.35 -29.70 -33.68
N SER A 37 -9.65 -30.34 -34.61
CA SER A 37 -8.47 -31.17 -34.37
C SER A 37 -7.31 -30.26 -33.96
N GLN A 38 -6.79 -30.43 -32.74
CA GLN A 38 -5.53 -29.79 -32.34
C GLN A 38 -4.34 -30.45 -33.05
N PRO A 39 -3.39 -29.69 -33.62
CA PRO A 39 -2.14 -30.24 -34.11
C PRO A 39 -1.21 -30.62 -32.93
N PRO A 40 -0.34 -31.63 -33.11
CA PRO A 40 0.52 -32.13 -32.05
C PRO A 40 1.61 -31.12 -31.66
N LEU A 41 1.81 -31.00 -30.34
CA LEU A 41 2.89 -30.24 -29.71
C LEU A 41 4.26 -30.78 -30.17
N GLN A 42 5.06 -29.91 -30.80
CA GLN A 42 6.46 -30.19 -31.06
C GLN A 42 7.31 -29.97 -29.80
N PRO A 43 8.36 -30.78 -29.57
CA PRO A 43 9.21 -30.65 -28.39
C PRO A 43 10.08 -29.38 -28.45
N ILE A 44 10.03 -28.61 -27.36
CA ILE A 44 10.85 -27.43 -27.12
C ILE A 44 12.32 -27.85 -27.06
N ARG A 45 13.13 -27.33 -27.98
CA ARG A 45 14.60 -27.43 -27.92
C ARG A 45 15.11 -26.62 -26.74
N GLN A 46 15.71 -27.31 -25.77
CA GLN A 46 16.50 -26.70 -24.71
C GLN A 46 17.75 -26.05 -25.33
N SER A 47 17.83 -24.72 -25.29
CA SER A 47 19.05 -23.98 -25.54
C SER A 47 19.88 -23.94 -24.27
N THR A 48 20.99 -24.69 -24.27
CA THR A 48 22.02 -24.72 -23.23
C THR A 48 22.72 -23.37 -23.18
N ILE A 49 22.47 -22.58 -22.13
CA ILE A 49 23.22 -21.36 -21.84
C ILE A 49 24.52 -21.79 -21.15
N GLY A 50 25.65 -21.57 -21.83
CA GLY A 50 26.98 -21.79 -21.28
C GLY A 50 27.34 -20.76 -20.20
N PRO A 51 28.27 -21.10 -19.29
CA PRO A 51 28.67 -20.22 -18.19
C PRO A 51 29.48 -19.01 -18.70
N PRO A 52 29.34 -17.82 -18.10
CA PRO A 52 30.12 -16.65 -18.48
C PRO A 52 31.59 -16.81 -18.06
N ALA A 53 32.46 -16.41 -18.98
CA ALA A 53 33.91 -16.40 -18.84
C ALA A 53 34.38 -15.44 -17.73
N SER A 54 35.32 -15.91 -16.92
CA SER A 54 36.07 -15.16 -15.92
C SER A 54 37.02 -14.16 -16.59
N ASN A 55 36.71 -12.87 -16.53
CA ASN A 55 37.61 -11.82 -16.97
C ASN A 55 38.51 -11.33 -15.82
N GLY A 56 39.78 -11.75 -15.91
CA GLY A 56 40.96 -10.88 -15.89
C GLY A 56 41.04 -9.77 -14.84
N PHE A 57 41.82 -10.06 -13.79
CA PHE A 57 42.48 -9.06 -12.95
C PHE A 57 43.49 -8.24 -13.75
N GLY A 58 43.46 -6.91 -13.56
CA GLY A 58 44.59 -6.03 -13.85
C GLY A 58 44.18 -4.66 -14.37
N GLN A 59 44.24 -3.63 -13.51
CA GLN A 59 45.14 -2.49 -13.71
C GLN A 59 45.03 -1.51 -12.52
N TYR A 60 46.17 -1.30 -11.88
CA TYR A 60 46.39 -0.30 -10.84
C TYR A 60 46.27 1.11 -11.44
N ARG A 61 45.41 1.96 -10.86
CA ARG A 61 45.43 3.41 -11.05
C ARG A 61 46.30 4.06 -9.95
N PRO A 62 47.41 4.73 -10.28
CA PRO A 62 48.10 5.59 -9.34
C PRO A 62 47.54 7.02 -9.40
N GLY A 63 47.33 7.64 -8.24
CA GLY A 63 47.17 9.10 -8.13
C GLY A 63 45.82 9.58 -7.57
N ILE A 64 45.60 9.38 -6.27
CA ILE A 64 44.68 10.22 -5.50
C ILE A 64 45.52 10.99 -4.49
N GLN A 65 45.58 12.30 -4.69
CA GLN A 65 46.26 13.26 -3.83
C GLN A 65 45.45 13.42 -2.53
N PRO A 66 46.07 13.36 -1.34
CA PRO A 66 45.35 13.60 -0.08
C PRO A 66 44.88 15.06 0.02
N PRO A 67 43.73 15.32 0.68
CA PRO A 67 43.23 16.67 0.88
C PRO A 67 44.15 17.48 1.81
N PRO A 68 44.20 18.82 1.64
CA PRO A 68 45.05 19.69 2.45
C PRO A 68 44.61 19.71 3.92
N VAL A 69 45.61 19.77 4.80
CA VAL A 69 45.50 19.87 6.26
C VAL A 69 44.84 21.20 6.64
N PRO A 70 43.87 21.25 7.57
CA PRO A 70 43.28 22.50 8.04
C PRO A 70 44.29 23.37 8.78
N GLU A 71 44.28 24.68 8.48
CA GLU A 71 45.11 25.68 9.16
C GLU A 71 44.79 25.79 10.67
N PRO A 72 45.79 26.10 11.51
CA PRO A 72 45.58 26.29 12.94
C PRO A 72 44.77 27.55 13.23
N LEU A 73 43.71 27.38 14.02
CA LEU A 73 42.83 28.44 14.52
C LEU A 73 43.63 29.52 15.26
N SER A 74 43.62 30.71 14.68
CA SER A 74 44.19 31.93 15.26
C SER A 74 43.43 32.32 16.54
N SER A 75 44.20 32.51 17.61
CA SER A 75 43.76 32.87 18.96
C SER A 75 43.19 34.30 18.98
N ARG A 76 41.89 34.42 19.30
CA ARG A 76 41.28 35.70 19.70
C ARG A 76 41.30 35.87 21.22
N PRO A 77 41.64 37.06 21.74
CA PRO A 77 41.67 37.32 23.17
C PRO A 77 40.25 37.47 23.74
N MET A 78 40.01 36.77 24.85
CA MET A 78 38.79 36.84 25.66
C MET A 78 38.86 38.02 26.63
N HIS A 79 37.90 38.94 26.55
CA HIS A 79 37.49 39.77 27.68
C HIS A 79 36.01 40.09 27.59
N ALA A 80 35.20 39.43 28.41
CA ALA A 80 33.88 39.91 28.82
C ALA A 80 33.61 39.47 30.27
N PRO A 81 33.11 40.37 31.14
CA PRO A 81 32.90 40.08 32.56
C PRO A 81 31.65 39.22 32.77
N LEU A 82 31.82 38.13 33.52
CA LEU A 82 30.77 37.25 34.03
C LEU A 82 30.03 37.94 35.17
N SER A 83 28.77 38.33 34.95
CA SER A 83 27.82 38.64 36.04
C SER A 83 26.39 38.45 35.55
N GLY A 84 25.97 37.19 35.55
CA GLY A 84 24.58 36.78 35.37
C GLY A 84 24.50 35.31 35.70
N VAL A 85 23.88 34.97 36.83
CA VAL A 85 23.55 33.57 37.15
C VAL A 85 22.67 33.08 36.01
N PRO A 86 23.12 32.10 35.20
CA PRO A 86 22.28 31.57 34.14
C PRO A 86 20.98 31.05 34.78
N PRO A 87 19.81 31.36 34.21
CA PRO A 87 18.55 30.81 34.70
C PRO A 87 18.71 29.29 34.79
N PRO A 88 18.18 28.65 35.85
CA PRO A 88 18.27 27.20 35.99
C PRO A 88 17.80 26.58 34.68
N LEU A 89 18.67 25.76 34.08
CA LEU A 89 18.32 24.96 32.91
C LEU A 89 16.98 24.29 33.22
N PRO A 90 15.98 24.40 32.33
CA PRO A 90 14.71 23.74 32.55
C PRO A 90 15.00 22.29 32.90
N THR A 91 14.53 21.86 34.08
CA THR A 91 14.68 20.48 34.51
C THR A 91 14.13 19.61 33.39
N PRO A 92 14.91 18.64 32.89
CA PRO A 92 14.44 17.79 31.80
C PRO A 92 13.10 17.19 32.24
N PRO A 93 12.06 17.26 31.39
CA PRO A 93 10.76 16.71 31.74
C PRO A 93 10.97 15.27 32.20
N THR A 94 10.40 14.92 33.36
CA THR A 94 10.46 13.56 33.88
C THR A 94 9.97 12.64 32.76
N PRO A 95 10.75 11.64 32.35
CA PRO A 95 10.38 10.82 31.20
C PRO A 95 9.04 10.16 31.51
N VAL A 96 8.00 10.58 30.79
CA VAL A 96 6.68 9.95 30.88
C VAL A 96 6.88 8.52 30.43
N GLY A 97 6.73 7.58 31.36
CA GLY A 97 6.95 6.16 31.10
C GLY A 97 6.02 5.68 29.99
N LEU A 98 6.55 4.87 29.07
CA LEU A 98 5.75 4.21 28.05
C LEU A 98 4.74 3.28 28.71
N THR A 99 3.46 3.49 28.43
CA THR A 99 2.36 2.64 28.85
C THR A 99 1.38 2.45 27.69
N PHE A 100 0.23 1.84 27.95
CA PHE A 100 -0.88 1.78 27.01
C PHE A 100 -2.20 1.83 27.78
N ALA A 101 -3.29 2.15 27.10
CA ALA A 101 -4.63 1.86 27.61
C ALA A 101 -5.38 0.95 26.64
N SER A 102 -6.40 0.28 27.16
CA SER A 102 -7.21 -0.66 26.40
C SER A 102 -8.68 -0.33 26.50
N ILE A 103 -9.39 -0.41 25.39
CA ILE A 103 -10.85 -0.31 25.31
C ILE A 103 -11.43 -1.56 24.64
N ILE A 104 -12.71 -1.82 24.86
CA ILE A 104 -13.44 -2.86 24.13
C ILE A 104 -14.14 -2.21 22.95
N THR A 105 -13.95 -2.79 21.77
CA THR A 105 -14.56 -2.33 20.54
C THR A 105 -15.40 -3.45 19.94
N SER A 106 -16.55 -3.08 19.37
CA SER A 106 -17.39 -4.00 18.61
C SER A 106 -17.46 -3.57 17.15
N PHE A 107 -17.23 -4.52 16.25
CA PHE A 107 -17.36 -4.35 14.81
C PHE A 107 -18.49 -5.24 14.29
N ARG A 108 -19.03 -4.85 13.13
CA ARG A 108 -20.05 -5.61 12.43
C ARG A 108 -19.64 -5.75 10.97
N THR A 109 -19.62 -6.98 10.48
CA THR A 109 -19.47 -7.31 9.07
C THR A 109 -20.82 -7.77 8.49
N SER A 110 -20.84 -8.19 7.23
CA SER A 110 -22.02 -8.85 6.66
C SER A 110 -22.30 -10.22 7.29
N SER A 111 -21.26 -10.93 7.70
CA SER A 111 -21.35 -12.31 8.21
C SER A 111 -21.37 -12.42 9.74
N GLU A 112 -20.72 -11.52 10.48
CA GLU A 112 -20.55 -11.65 11.91
C GLU A 112 -20.47 -10.32 12.67
N SER A 113 -20.56 -10.41 14.00
CA SER A 113 -20.18 -9.34 14.91
C SER A 113 -18.93 -9.75 15.67
N VAL A 114 -17.93 -8.87 15.66
CA VAL A 114 -16.62 -9.13 16.25
C VAL A 114 -16.41 -8.20 17.44
N THR A 115 -16.17 -8.77 18.61
CA THR A 115 -15.69 -8.03 19.78
C THR A 115 -14.16 -8.10 19.81
N ALA A 116 -13.51 -6.97 20.08
CA ALA A 116 -12.06 -6.83 20.08
C ALA A 116 -11.59 -5.99 21.28
N TRP A 117 -10.33 -6.16 21.66
CA TRP A 117 -9.62 -5.20 22.50
C TRP A 117 -8.79 -4.28 21.62
N THR A 118 -8.96 -2.97 21.79
CA THR A 118 -8.10 -1.98 21.14
C THR A 118 -7.12 -1.45 22.17
N PHE A 119 -5.84 -1.74 21.95
CA PHE A 119 -4.72 -1.22 22.72
C PHE A 119 -4.21 0.04 22.04
N TYR A 120 -3.97 1.10 22.80
CA TYR A 120 -3.38 2.33 22.30
C TYR A 120 -2.18 2.71 23.15
N SER A 121 -1.05 3.00 22.51
CA SER A 121 0.17 3.40 23.21
C SER A 121 0.03 4.78 23.85
N LEU A 122 0.75 4.96 24.95
CA LEU A 122 0.88 6.22 25.68
C LEU A 122 2.35 6.51 25.92
N GLY A 123 2.88 7.52 25.24
CA GLY A 123 4.25 7.99 25.40
C GLY A 123 5.16 7.71 24.21
N LEU A 124 4.71 7.01 23.16
CA LEU A 124 5.50 6.94 21.91
C LEU A 124 5.59 8.32 21.26
N ALA A 125 4.55 9.15 21.39
CA ALA A 125 4.54 10.51 20.87
C ALA A 125 5.52 11.47 21.57
N ASN A 126 6.23 11.02 22.61
CA ASN A 126 7.34 11.77 23.20
C ASN A 126 8.56 11.84 22.27
N HIS A 127 8.66 10.94 21.29
CA HIS A 127 9.67 11.03 20.23
C HIS A 127 9.22 12.05 19.17
N PRO A 128 10.10 12.97 18.72
CA PRO A 128 9.73 13.96 17.71
C PRO A 128 9.16 13.32 16.44
N GLY A 129 7.93 13.71 16.07
CA GLY A 129 7.25 13.23 14.85
C GLY A 129 6.64 11.82 14.94
N GLN A 130 6.83 11.10 16.05
CA GLN A 130 6.20 9.82 16.27
C GLN A 130 4.72 10.00 16.66
N LYS A 131 3.84 9.21 16.05
CA LYS A 131 2.43 9.11 16.46
C LYS A 131 2.24 8.00 17.50
N GLU A 132 1.19 8.08 18.30
CA GLU A 132 0.76 6.90 19.05
C GLU A 132 0.28 5.81 18.08
N ILE A 133 0.36 4.55 18.52
CA ILE A 133 0.02 3.37 17.71
C ILE A 133 -1.14 2.64 18.38
N ALA A 134 -2.23 2.44 17.63
CA ALA A 134 -3.38 1.65 18.03
C ALA A 134 -3.34 0.27 17.37
N ILE A 135 -3.55 -0.79 18.15
CA ILE A 135 -3.65 -2.16 17.67
C ILE A 135 -4.94 -2.75 18.21
N THR A 136 -5.79 -3.23 17.31
CA THR A 136 -7.04 -3.89 17.67
C THR A 136 -6.89 -5.40 17.50
N LEU A 137 -7.18 -6.17 18.54
CA LEU A 137 -7.09 -7.63 18.57
C LEU A 137 -8.45 -8.26 18.85
N ARG A 138 -8.89 -9.17 18.00
CA ARG A 138 -10.13 -9.95 18.17
C ARG A 138 -10.13 -10.70 19.50
N GLN A 139 -11.24 -10.65 20.22
CA GLN A 139 -11.43 -11.45 21.43
C GLN A 139 -11.72 -12.89 21.04
N ARG A 140 -11.03 -13.83 21.69
CA ARG A 140 -11.36 -15.25 21.69
C ARG A 140 -11.49 -15.70 23.15
N PRO A 141 -12.63 -15.44 23.82
CA PRO A 141 -12.77 -15.67 25.25
C PRO A 141 -12.53 -17.11 25.69
N SER A 142 -12.74 -18.09 24.79
CA SER A 142 -12.42 -19.50 25.00
C SER A 142 -10.92 -19.82 24.99
N ASN A 143 -10.09 -18.92 24.44
CA ASN A 143 -8.68 -19.16 24.18
C ASN A 143 -7.77 -18.33 25.08
N TYR A 144 -8.13 -17.07 25.34
CA TYR A 144 -7.32 -16.17 26.18
C TYR A 144 -8.14 -15.01 26.77
N SER A 145 -7.69 -14.50 27.92
CA SER A 145 -8.26 -13.33 28.61
C SER A 145 -7.45 -12.06 28.37
N LEU A 146 -7.99 -10.91 28.74
CA LEU A 146 -7.30 -9.62 28.63
C LEU A 146 -6.00 -9.61 29.45
N GLU A 147 -5.99 -10.20 30.64
CA GLU A 147 -4.83 -10.27 31.55
C GLU A 147 -3.66 -11.04 30.93
N ALA A 148 -3.94 -12.05 30.09
CA ALA A 148 -2.92 -12.79 29.36
C ALA A 148 -2.36 -11.99 28.17
N VAL A 149 -3.18 -11.14 27.55
CA VAL A 149 -2.81 -10.36 26.36
C VAL A 149 -2.07 -9.06 26.70
N GLN A 150 -2.43 -8.41 27.81
CA GLN A 150 -1.87 -7.11 28.21
C GLN A 150 -0.33 -7.08 28.28
N PRO A 151 0.35 -8.07 28.90
CA PRO A 151 1.82 -8.10 28.93
C PRO A 151 2.46 -8.20 27.53
N ILE A 152 1.81 -8.90 26.59
CA ILE A 152 2.28 -9.05 25.21
C ILE A 152 2.22 -7.71 24.49
N MET A 153 1.11 -6.99 24.62
CA MET A 153 0.95 -5.66 24.02
C MET A 153 1.91 -4.64 24.62
N TYR A 154 2.12 -4.67 25.95
CA TYR A 154 3.13 -3.86 26.61
C TYR A 154 4.53 -4.10 26.04
N GLN A 155 4.90 -5.38 25.93
CA GLN A 155 6.20 -5.78 25.38
C GLN A 155 6.36 -5.34 23.92
N LEU A 156 5.31 -5.44 23.10
CA LEU A 156 5.33 -4.99 21.71
C LEU A 156 5.59 -3.48 21.62
N TYR A 157 4.90 -2.65 22.41
CA TYR A 157 5.17 -1.21 22.41
C TYR A 157 6.57 -0.88 22.93
N GLN A 158 7.08 -1.61 23.93
CA GLN A 158 8.46 -1.48 24.39
C GLN A 158 9.47 -1.80 23.27
N GLN A 159 9.23 -2.84 22.46
CA GLN A 159 10.06 -3.17 21.30
C GLN A 159 10.04 -2.03 20.26
N MET A 160 8.87 -1.46 19.95
CA MET A 160 8.75 -0.32 19.04
C MET A 160 9.50 0.92 19.57
N ASN A 161 9.35 1.23 20.85
CA ASN A 161 10.05 2.34 21.50
C ASN A 161 11.58 2.15 21.45
N GLN A 162 12.07 0.94 21.74
CA GLN A 162 13.49 0.61 21.62
C GLN A 162 13.99 0.73 20.18
N HIS A 163 13.20 0.34 19.19
CA HIS A 163 13.55 0.50 17.78
C HIS A 163 13.68 1.98 17.38
N ILE A 164 12.76 2.84 17.83
CA ILE A 164 12.84 4.29 17.60
C ILE A 164 14.11 4.86 18.22
N ILE A 165 14.42 4.49 19.47
CA ILE A 165 15.66 4.93 20.14
C ILE A 165 16.91 4.44 19.38
N ALA A 166 16.95 3.16 19.03
CA ALA A 166 18.09 2.55 18.34
C ALA A 166 18.30 3.10 16.92
N SER A 167 17.24 3.60 16.28
CA SER A 167 17.30 4.26 14.97
C SER A 167 17.57 5.77 15.06
N GLY A 168 18.00 6.27 16.22
CA GLY A 168 18.34 7.68 16.40
C GLY A 168 17.12 8.60 16.49
N GLY A 169 15.98 8.08 16.94
CA GLY A 169 14.72 8.81 17.05
C GLY A 169 13.91 8.86 15.76
N ARG A 170 14.22 8.03 14.75
CA ARG A 170 13.43 7.96 13.52
C ARG A 170 12.02 7.43 13.86
N PRO A 171 10.95 8.18 13.50
CA PRO A 171 9.60 7.71 13.77
C PRO A 171 9.21 6.55 12.85
N LEU A 172 8.36 5.68 13.37
CA LEU A 172 7.60 4.71 12.60
C LEU A 172 6.51 5.44 11.79
N THR A 173 6.31 5.03 10.55
CA THR A 173 5.38 5.69 9.61
C THR A 173 4.42 4.72 8.94
N ALA A 174 3.34 5.24 8.35
CA ALA A 174 2.44 4.43 7.55
C ALA A 174 3.18 3.83 6.33
N GLY A 175 2.80 2.61 5.94
CA GLY A 175 3.49 1.84 4.91
C GLY A 175 4.77 1.15 5.39
N GLU A 176 5.07 1.14 6.69
CA GLU A 176 6.21 0.39 7.26
C GLU A 176 5.78 -0.95 7.87
N VAL A 177 6.74 -1.88 7.90
CA VAL A 177 6.61 -3.19 8.52
C VAL A 177 7.51 -3.21 9.74
N PHE A 178 6.93 -3.50 10.91
CA PHE A 178 7.68 -3.70 12.14
C PHE A 178 7.74 -5.20 12.48
N PRO A 179 8.87 -5.88 12.23
CA PRO A 179 9.01 -7.29 12.56
C PRO A 179 9.04 -7.49 14.07
N CYS A 180 8.34 -8.50 14.58
CA CYS A 180 8.27 -8.78 16.00
C CYS A 180 8.09 -10.28 16.28
N ARG A 181 8.35 -10.68 17.52
CA ARG A 181 8.05 -12.03 18.01
C ARG A 181 7.07 -11.92 19.16
N LEU A 182 5.86 -12.45 18.96
CA LEU A 182 4.79 -12.40 19.93
C LEU A 182 4.70 -13.73 20.67
N ASN A 183 4.68 -13.71 22.00
CA ASN A 183 4.44 -14.89 22.82
C ASN A 183 2.93 -15.07 23.04
N THR A 184 2.23 -15.56 22.02
CA THR A 184 0.77 -15.67 22.04
C THR A 184 0.31 -16.72 23.06
N PRO A 185 -0.81 -16.50 23.79
CA PRO A 185 -1.25 -17.44 24.83
C PRO A 185 -1.64 -18.82 24.29
N ASP A 186 -2.17 -18.88 23.08
CA ASP A 186 -2.75 -20.07 22.47
C ASP A 186 -1.81 -20.81 21.51
N LEU A 187 -0.88 -20.10 20.86
CA LEU A 187 0.08 -20.69 19.91
C LEU A 187 1.54 -20.64 20.40
N GLY A 188 1.81 -20.00 21.54
CA GLY A 188 3.16 -19.78 22.03
C GLY A 188 3.94 -18.72 21.23
N PRO A 189 5.29 -18.77 21.26
CA PRO A 189 6.14 -17.81 20.55
C PRO A 189 6.02 -17.96 19.03
N LYS A 190 5.60 -16.88 18.35
CA LYS A 190 5.42 -16.84 16.89
C LYS A 190 6.04 -15.57 16.31
N ASP A 191 6.77 -15.73 15.22
CA ASP A 191 7.30 -14.61 14.44
C ASP A 191 6.16 -14.01 13.59
N MET A 192 6.00 -12.69 13.71
CA MET A 192 4.91 -11.91 13.12
C MET A 192 5.45 -10.54 12.70
N SER A 193 4.62 -9.73 12.04
CA SER A 193 4.92 -8.31 11.85
C SER A 193 3.72 -7.45 12.20
N ILE A 194 3.99 -6.17 12.51
CA ILE A 194 2.98 -5.13 12.55
C ILE A 194 3.06 -4.34 11.25
N LEU A 195 1.99 -4.40 10.46
CA LEU A 195 1.82 -3.56 9.29
C LEU A 195 1.25 -2.21 9.76
N LEU A 196 2.02 -1.15 9.58
CA LEU A 196 1.62 0.20 10.00
C LEU A 196 0.92 0.91 8.86
N ILE A 197 -0.29 1.41 9.10
CA ILE A 197 -1.05 2.20 8.15
C ILE A 197 -1.67 3.43 8.83
N HIS A 198 -2.20 4.35 8.02
CA HIS A 198 -3.04 5.41 8.55
C HIS A 198 -4.29 4.83 9.21
N SER A 199 -4.65 5.36 10.39
CA SER A 199 -5.80 4.87 11.13
C SER A 199 -7.09 5.10 10.34
N PRO A 200 -7.90 4.03 10.12
CA PRO A 200 -9.17 4.17 9.41
C PRO A 200 -10.14 5.04 10.22
N PRO A 201 -11.05 5.78 9.57
CA PRO A 201 -12.00 6.67 10.25
C PRO A 201 -12.79 5.99 11.39
N GLU A 202 -13.16 4.72 11.20
CA GLU A 202 -13.89 3.90 12.15
C GLU A 202 -13.13 3.77 13.49
N CYS A 203 -11.81 3.64 13.44
CA CYS A 203 -10.96 3.55 14.63
C CYS A 203 -10.75 4.92 15.31
N LYS A 204 -10.83 6.04 14.57
CA LYS A 204 -10.61 7.39 15.13
C LYS A 204 -11.72 7.85 16.05
N THR A 205 -12.97 7.47 15.76
CA THR A 205 -14.13 7.84 16.59
C THR A 205 -14.00 7.38 18.04
N GLN A 206 -13.31 6.26 18.26
CA GLN A 206 -13.12 5.65 19.58
C GLN A 206 -11.92 6.24 20.34
N LEU A 207 -11.02 6.91 19.63
CA LEU A 207 -9.76 7.44 20.17
C LEU A 207 -9.78 8.97 20.27
N GLU A 208 -10.97 9.57 20.39
CA GLU A 208 -11.17 11.01 20.55
C GLU A 208 -10.50 11.84 19.44
N ASN A 209 -10.49 11.33 18.20
CA ASN A 209 -9.85 11.96 17.04
C ASN A 209 -8.34 12.21 17.17
N LYS A 210 -7.64 11.45 18.01
CA LYS A 210 -6.16 11.49 18.05
C LYS A 210 -5.60 11.01 16.71
N ASP A 211 -4.61 11.73 16.20
CA ASP A 211 -3.87 11.33 15.00
C ASP A 211 -2.91 10.17 15.36
N VAL A 212 -3.40 8.95 15.18
CA VAL A 212 -2.68 7.71 15.51
C VAL A 212 -2.33 6.92 14.24
N LEU A 213 -1.27 6.13 14.32
CA LEU A 213 -1.03 5.03 13.39
C LEU A 213 -1.84 3.82 13.83
N TYR A 214 -2.30 3.04 12.85
CA TYR A 214 -2.98 1.79 13.11
C TYR A 214 -2.06 0.63 12.73
N GLY A 215 -1.84 -0.27 13.69
CA GLY A 215 -1.00 -1.45 13.53
C GLY A 215 -1.83 -2.71 13.39
N LEU A 216 -1.57 -3.48 12.33
CA LEU A 216 -2.18 -4.77 12.09
C LEU A 216 -1.17 -5.89 12.27
N ILE A 217 -1.49 -6.84 13.15
CA ILE A 217 -0.68 -8.04 13.33
C ILE A 217 -0.90 -8.93 12.11
N ALA A 218 0.17 -9.18 11.37
CA ALA A 218 0.17 -9.95 10.15
C ALA A 218 1.11 -11.15 10.26
N THR A 219 0.77 -12.21 9.55
CA THR A 219 1.66 -13.36 9.38
C THR A 219 2.86 -12.99 8.50
N MET A 220 3.89 -13.83 8.48
CA MET A 220 5.05 -13.62 7.62
C MET A 220 4.71 -13.70 6.13
N GLU A 221 3.71 -14.49 5.74
CA GLU A 221 3.24 -14.60 4.35
C GLU A 221 2.53 -13.31 3.91
N GLU A 222 1.68 -12.75 4.77
CA GLU A 222 1.01 -11.47 4.53
C GLU A 222 2.01 -10.31 4.48
N THR A 223 3.02 -10.36 5.36
CA THR A 223 4.14 -9.41 5.35
C THR A 223 4.89 -9.45 4.03
N ALA A 224 5.11 -10.64 3.47
CA ALA A 224 5.76 -10.81 2.17
C ALA A 224 4.94 -10.19 1.03
N VAL A 225 3.62 -10.36 1.04
CA VAL A 225 2.70 -9.71 0.08
C VAL A 225 2.75 -8.19 0.23
N PHE A 226 2.62 -7.67 1.46
CA PHE A 226 2.67 -6.23 1.75
C PHE A 226 3.98 -5.60 1.27
N THR A 227 5.11 -6.28 1.51
CA THR A 227 6.43 -5.79 1.12
C THR A 227 6.63 -5.82 -0.40
N LYS A 228 6.19 -6.91 -1.07
CA LYS A 228 6.41 -7.09 -2.51
C LYS A 228 5.45 -6.25 -3.36
N TYR A 229 4.17 -6.20 -2.99
CA TYR A 229 3.12 -5.58 -3.81
C TYR A 229 2.50 -4.33 -3.20
N GLY A 230 2.97 -3.88 -2.04
CA GLY A 230 2.54 -2.63 -1.41
C GLY A 230 1.32 -2.77 -0.51
N ALA A 231 1.08 -1.70 0.25
CA ALA A 231 0.03 -1.64 1.26
C ALA A 231 -1.37 -1.76 0.64
N ALA A 232 -1.67 -1.00 -0.42
CA ALA A 232 -3.00 -0.99 -1.02
C ALA A 232 -3.47 -2.40 -1.43
N ARG A 233 -2.63 -3.18 -2.13
CA ARG A 233 -2.98 -4.55 -2.55
C ARG A 233 -3.20 -5.48 -1.37
N ALA A 234 -2.25 -5.54 -0.44
CA ALA A 234 -2.32 -6.45 0.69
C ALA A 234 -3.55 -6.13 1.57
N MET A 235 -3.74 -4.85 1.88
CA MET A 235 -4.73 -4.41 2.85
C MET A 235 -6.16 -4.51 2.31
N THR A 236 -6.38 -4.19 1.03
CA THR A 236 -7.70 -4.30 0.40
C THR A 236 -8.16 -5.73 0.20
N ASN A 237 -7.24 -6.64 -0.15
CA ASN A 237 -7.57 -8.06 -0.24
C ASN A 237 -7.83 -8.68 1.13
N MET A 238 -7.03 -8.36 2.16
CA MET A 238 -7.33 -8.79 3.54
C MET A 238 -8.65 -8.19 4.05
N GLY A 239 -8.91 -6.92 3.74
CA GLY A 239 -10.17 -6.25 4.09
C GLY A 239 -11.37 -6.91 3.43
N SER A 240 -11.25 -7.29 2.15
CA SER A 240 -12.27 -8.06 1.44
C SER A 240 -12.53 -9.42 2.08
N ASP A 241 -11.49 -10.17 2.46
CA ASP A 241 -11.64 -11.50 3.08
C ASP A 241 -12.28 -11.45 4.47
N LEU A 242 -12.06 -10.35 5.20
CA LEU A 242 -12.65 -10.10 6.51
C LEU A 242 -13.93 -9.26 6.44
N GLU A 243 -14.42 -8.93 5.24
CA GLU A 243 -15.62 -8.13 5.01
C GLU A 243 -15.57 -6.75 5.73
N THR A 244 -14.39 -6.12 5.74
CA THR A 244 -14.12 -4.81 6.37
C THR A 244 -13.53 -3.82 5.37
N TRP A 245 -14.16 -2.65 5.25
CA TRP A 245 -13.76 -1.62 4.30
C TRP A 245 -12.74 -0.60 4.89
N PRO A 246 -11.75 -0.14 4.10
CA PRO A 246 -11.12 -0.85 2.98
C PRO A 246 -10.07 -1.87 3.48
N VAL A 247 -9.83 -1.91 4.79
CA VAL A 247 -8.76 -2.69 5.43
C VAL A 247 -9.31 -3.45 6.63
N PRO A 248 -8.61 -4.48 7.13
CA PRO A 248 -8.96 -5.12 8.39
C PRO A 248 -9.09 -4.12 9.55
N LEU A 249 -10.21 -4.16 10.27
CA LEU A 249 -10.45 -3.33 11.47
C LEU A 249 -10.01 -3.99 12.78
N TRP A 250 -9.53 -5.23 12.71
CA TRP A 250 -8.91 -5.94 13.81
C TRP A 250 -7.87 -6.93 13.28
N SER A 251 -6.99 -7.34 14.18
CA SER A 251 -6.05 -8.43 14.00
C SER A 251 -6.58 -9.70 14.67
N ASP A 252 -6.17 -10.85 14.17
CA ASP A 252 -6.34 -12.14 14.82
C ASP A 252 -5.03 -12.91 14.62
N TRP A 253 -4.26 -13.14 15.68
CA TRP A 253 -2.98 -13.84 15.56
C TRP A 253 -3.13 -15.36 15.41
N SER A 254 -4.34 -15.88 15.70
CA SER A 254 -4.67 -17.30 15.72
C SER A 254 -5.18 -17.79 14.37
N ARG A 255 -5.57 -16.89 13.45
CA ARG A 255 -6.02 -17.26 12.11
C ARG A 255 -4.85 -17.71 11.21
N PRO A 256 -5.13 -18.53 10.19
CA PRO A 256 -4.24 -18.69 9.05
C PRO A 256 -3.96 -17.36 8.34
N SER A 257 -2.92 -17.33 7.53
CA SER A 257 -2.69 -16.21 6.59
C SER A 257 -3.89 -16.06 5.66
N LEU A 258 -4.33 -14.82 5.43
CA LEU A 258 -5.38 -14.49 4.46
C LEU A 258 -4.81 -14.40 3.04
N LEU A 259 -3.54 -14.02 2.93
CA LEU A 259 -2.83 -13.82 1.67
C LEU A 259 -1.45 -14.46 1.70
N THR A 260 -1.04 -14.93 0.54
CA THR A 260 0.28 -15.45 0.23
C THR A 260 0.77 -14.85 -1.08
N LEU A 261 2.08 -14.98 -1.36
CA LEU A 261 2.62 -14.57 -2.67
C LEU A 261 2.02 -15.34 -3.84
N GLN A 262 1.57 -16.58 -3.62
CA GLN A 262 0.97 -17.42 -4.65
C GLN A 262 -0.36 -16.86 -5.15
N ASP A 263 -1.11 -16.17 -4.29
CA ASP A 263 -2.37 -15.51 -4.65
C ASP A 263 -2.21 -14.41 -5.70
N PHE A 264 -0.97 -13.97 -5.98
CA PHE A 264 -0.66 -12.94 -6.97
C PHE A 264 0.33 -13.39 -8.04
N GLN A 265 0.55 -14.71 -8.15
CA GLN A 265 1.40 -15.29 -9.17
C GLN A 265 0.88 -14.94 -10.57
N GLY A 266 1.77 -14.44 -11.42
CA GLY A 266 1.45 -14.02 -12.78
C GLY A 266 0.79 -12.64 -12.87
N SER A 267 0.72 -11.88 -11.76
CA SER A 267 0.31 -10.47 -11.81
C SER A 267 1.23 -9.69 -12.75
N LEU A 268 0.66 -8.73 -13.47
CA LEU A 268 1.38 -7.77 -14.30
C LEU A 268 2.51 -7.06 -13.53
N THR A 269 2.31 -6.82 -12.23
CA THR A 269 3.33 -6.24 -11.35
C THR A 269 4.61 -7.09 -11.24
N GLU A 270 4.56 -8.39 -11.52
CA GLU A 270 5.75 -9.26 -11.56
C GLU A 270 6.54 -9.13 -12.87
N MET A 271 5.91 -8.59 -13.92
CA MET A 271 6.46 -8.50 -15.27
C MET A 271 6.96 -7.09 -15.61
N VAL A 272 6.85 -6.14 -14.68
CA VAL A 272 7.14 -4.72 -14.92
C VAL A 272 8.10 -4.17 -13.88
N SER A 273 8.86 -3.15 -14.27
CA SER A 273 9.71 -2.40 -13.34
C SER A 273 8.83 -1.66 -12.34
N LEU A 274 8.92 -2.05 -11.07
CA LEU A 274 8.26 -1.38 -9.94
C LEU A 274 9.23 -0.40 -9.30
N LEU A 275 8.80 0.85 -9.19
CA LEU A 275 9.45 1.82 -8.32
C LEU A 275 8.78 1.73 -6.94
N PRO A 276 9.55 1.42 -5.88
CA PRO A 276 9.03 1.31 -4.51
C PRO A 276 8.78 2.71 -3.94
N THR A 277 7.81 3.42 -4.50
CA THR A 277 7.38 4.73 -4.04
C THR A 277 6.27 4.56 -3.01
N LYS A 278 6.33 5.32 -1.93
CA LYS A 278 5.24 5.47 -0.95
C LYS A 278 4.52 6.78 -1.18
N ASN A 279 3.33 6.96 -0.61
CA ASN A 279 2.58 8.24 -0.66
C ASN A 279 2.18 8.70 -2.08
N ILE A 280 1.79 7.76 -2.94
CA ILE A 280 1.12 8.05 -4.22
C ILE A 280 -0.30 7.51 -4.14
N VAL A 281 -1.27 8.34 -4.50
CA VAL A 281 -2.68 7.97 -4.57
C VAL A 281 -3.17 8.18 -6.00
N ALA A 282 -3.91 7.22 -6.55
CA ALA A 282 -4.50 7.36 -7.88
C ALA A 282 -5.93 6.82 -7.93
N THR A 283 -6.87 7.71 -8.22
CA THR A 283 -8.31 7.43 -8.27
C THR A 283 -8.87 7.73 -9.66
N LEU A 284 -9.47 6.72 -10.29
CA LEU A 284 -10.16 6.82 -11.57
C LEU A 284 -11.66 7.11 -11.34
N ASP A 285 -12.12 8.29 -11.76
CA ASP A 285 -13.52 8.68 -11.80
C ASP A 285 -14.11 8.36 -13.18
N ASN A 286 -14.99 7.36 -13.23
CA ASN A 286 -15.59 6.88 -14.48
C ASN A 286 -16.65 7.84 -15.02
N VAL A 287 -17.28 8.65 -14.17
CA VAL A 287 -18.33 9.60 -14.59
C VAL A 287 -17.68 10.84 -15.19
N ALA A 288 -16.66 11.38 -14.51
CA ALA A 288 -15.90 12.52 -15.00
C ALA A 288 -14.89 12.16 -16.09
N ARG A 289 -14.65 10.85 -16.33
CA ARG A 289 -13.60 10.34 -17.23
C ARG A 289 -12.23 10.94 -16.91
N ARG A 290 -11.89 10.91 -15.63
CA ARG A 290 -10.72 11.58 -15.08
C ARG A 290 -9.98 10.69 -14.09
N LEU A 291 -8.69 10.54 -14.29
CA LEU A 291 -7.78 9.97 -13.31
C LEU A 291 -7.13 11.09 -12.50
N THR A 292 -7.33 11.09 -11.18
CA THR A 292 -6.63 11.99 -10.27
C THR A 292 -5.45 11.27 -9.66
N ILE A 293 -4.26 11.85 -9.80
CA ILE A 293 -3.01 11.37 -9.19
C ILE A 293 -2.52 12.43 -8.21
N VAL A 294 -2.32 12.02 -6.97
CA VAL A 294 -1.73 12.84 -5.90
C VAL A 294 -0.40 12.24 -5.51
N ILE A 295 0.67 13.01 -5.62
CA ILE A 295 2.04 12.59 -5.33
C ILE A 295 2.58 13.44 -4.20
N SER A 296 2.99 12.84 -3.09
CA SER A 296 3.66 13.60 -2.03
C SER A 296 5.01 14.17 -2.51
N THR A 297 5.48 15.22 -1.85
CA THR A 297 6.81 15.78 -2.12
C THR A 297 7.92 14.72 -2.02
N SER A 298 7.86 13.83 -1.01
CA SER A 298 8.85 12.76 -0.83
C SER A 298 8.79 11.69 -1.92
N ALA A 299 7.60 11.33 -2.38
CA ALA A 299 7.42 10.42 -3.51
C ALA A 299 7.97 11.05 -4.78
N LEU A 300 7.69 12.34 -5.02
CA LEU A 300 8.12 13.06 -6.19
C LEU A 300 9.65 13.11 -6.32
N GLU A 301 10.37 13.31 -5.23
CA GLU A 301 11.85 13.29 -5.23
C GLU A 301 12.40 11.93 -5.70
N LEU A 302 11.83 10.82 -5.21
CA LEU A 302 12.19 9.47 -5.65
C LEU A 302 11.86 9.25 -7.12
N ILE A 303 10.66 9.67 -7.54
CA ILE A 303 10.23 9.60 -8.94
C ILE A 303 11.20 10.39 -9.81
N GLN A 304 11.57 11.61 -9.45
CA GLN A 304 12.48 12.44 -10.25
C GLN A 304 13.88 11.83 -10.35
N ALA A 305 14.40 11.26 -9.26
CA ALA A 305 15.68 10.56 -9.27
C ALA A 305 15.66 9.37 -10.26
N ASP A 306 14.57 8.61 -10.29
CA ASP A 306 14.44 7.44 -11.17
C ASP A 306 13.99 7.78 -12.58
N LEU A 307 13.20 8.84 -12.81
CA LEU A 307 12.76 9.28 -14.13
C LEU A 307 13.94 9.65 -15.04
N THR A 308 15.07 10.06 -14.47
CA THR A 308 16.31 10.23 -15.25
C THR A 308 16.77 8.95 -15.95
N ARG A 309 16.39 7.78 -15.43
CA ARG A 309 16.66 6.45 -16.01
C ARG A 309 15.62 6.03 -17.04
N PHE A 310 14.45 6.66 -17.04
CA PHE A 310 13.34 6.45 -17.98
C PHE A 310 13.06 7.76 -18.73
N PRO A 311 14.03 8.28 -19.50
CA PRO A 311 13.85 9.54 -20.21
C PRO A 311 12.63 9.46 -21.13
N PRO A 312 12.02 10.61 -21.45
CA PRO A 312 10.96 10.63 -22.44
C PRO A 312 11.46 9.96 -23.70
N ALA A 313 10.55 9.21 -24.33
CA ALA A 313 10.85 8.56 -25.58
C ALA A 313 11.41 9.59 -26.56
N GLN A 314 12.66 9.39 -26.99
CA GLN A 314 13.18 10.18 -28.10
C GLN A 314 12.27 9.96 -29.31
N PRO A 315 12.03 10.96 -30.17
CA PRO A 315 11.23 10.78 -31.37
C PRO A 315 11.68 9.53 -32.14
N GLY A 316 10.81 8.51 -32.23
CA GLY A 316 11.11 7.24 -32.88
C GLY A 316 11.66 6.10 -31.99
N VAL A 317 11.89 6.32 -30.69
CA VAL A 317 12.40 5.30 -29.75
C VAL A 317 11.54 5.25 -28.48
N ILE A 318 10.40 4.56 -28.56
CA ILE A 318 9.69 4.02 -27.39
C ILE A 318 10.09 2.55 -27.33
N THR A 319 11.02 2.21 -26.45
CA THR A 319 11.34 0.80 -26.17
C THR A 319 10.29 0.23 -25.23
N GLU A 320 10.09 -1.09 -25.22
CA GLU A 320 9.25 -1.76 -24.21
C GLU A 320 9.68 -1.45 -22.76
N ASN A 321 10.91 -0.94 -22.59
CA ASN A 321 11.45 -0.43 -21.32
C ASN A 321 10.90 0.94 -20.90
N SER A 322 10.04 1.59 -21.69
CA SER A 322 9.39 2.86 -21.33
C SER A 322 8.07 2.64 -20.57
N ARG A 323 8.08 1.63 -19.69
CA ARG A 323 7.00 1.37 -18.75
C ARG A 323 7.51 1.65 -17.34
N VAL A 324 6.84 2.56 -16.65
CA VAL A 324 7.14 2.87 -15.25
C VAL A 324 5.90 2.55 -14.42
N THR A 325 6.08 1.73 -13.40
CA THR A 325 4.98 1.31 -12.52
C THR A 325 5.27 1.71 -11.09
N PHE A 326 4.27 2.31 -10.44
CA PHE A 326 4.34 2.75 -9.06
C PHE A 326 3.34 1.96 -8.23
N LEU A 327 3.75 1.54 -7.05
CA LEU A 327 2.83 1.04 -6.05
C LEU A 327 2.07 2.22 -5.43
N LEU A 328 0.78 2.03 -5.22
CA LEU A 328 -0.09 3.06 -4.64
C LEU A 328 -0.27 2.81 -3.14
N ASP A 329 -0.45 3.90 -2.41
CA ASP A 329 -0.84 3.88 -1.01
C ASP A 329 -2.36 3.74 -0.86
N LEU A 330 -2.81 3.51 0.37
CA LEU A 330 -4.23 3.55 0.70
C LEU A 330 -4.74 5.00 0.65
N ASP A 331 -5.85 5.19 -0.07
CA ASP A 331 -6.67 6.39 -0.01
C ASP A 331 -7.92 6.16 0.87
N ALA A 332 -8.00 6.88 1.99
CA ALA A 332 -9.15 6.85 2.88
C ALA A 332 -10.40 7.52 2.26
N GLY A 333 -10.22 8.33 1.21
CA GLY A 333 -11.31 8.99 0.48
C GLY A 333 -11.91 8.15 -0.65
N SER A 334 -11.36 6.98 -0.95
CA SER A 334 -11.83 6.17 -2.07
C SER A 334 -13.23 5.59 -1.80
N GLN A 335 -14.03 5.44 -2.86
CA GLN A 335 -15.33 4.78 -2.79
C GLN A 335 -15.26 3.28 -3.07
N ALA A 336 -14.23 2.88 -3.81
CA ALA A 336 -13.99 1.51 -4.24
C ALA A 336 -12.49 1.30 -4.48
N TYR A 337 -12.03 0.08 -4.24
CA TYR A 337 -10.70 -0.40 -4.60
C TYR A 337 -10.85 -1.47 -5.67
N LEU A 338 -9.94 -1.42 -6.65
CA LEU A 338 -9.76 -2.53 -7.56
C LEU A 338 -9.02 -3.65 -6.80
N THR A 339 -9.49 -4.89 -6.96
CA THR A 339 -8.86 -6.09 -6.37
C THR A 339 -8.71 -7.17 -7.43
N TRP A 340 -7.70 -8.02 -7.24
CA TRP A 340 -7.37 -9.07 -8.18
C TRP A 340 -6.55 -10.17 -7.48
N ARG A 341 -6.79 -11.42 -7.84
CA ARG A 341 -5.98 -12.58 -7.46
C ARG A 341 -5.72 -13.47 -8.66
N ALA A 342 -4.69 -14.31 -8.56
CA ALA A 342 -4.36 -15.33 -9.54
C ALA A 342 -5.58 -16.21 -9.85
N GLY A 343 -5.81 -16.46 -11.14
CA GLY A 343 -6.98 -17.20 -11.63
C GLY A 343 -8.24 -16.35 -11.84
N GLN A 344 -8.30 -15.12 -11.34
CA GLN A 344 -9.42 -14.22 -11.58
C GLN A 344 -9.41 -13.67 -13.02
N GLN A 345 -10.56 -13.76 -13.69
CA GLN A 345 -10.77 -13.16 -15.01
C GLN A 345 -11.15 -11.69 -14.86
N GLY A 346 -10.23 -10.79 -15.20
CA GLY A 346 -10.47 -9.34 -15.13
C GLY A 346 -10.46 -8.77 -13.71
N THR A 347 -10.85 -7.50 -13.60
CA THR A 347 -10.82 -6.72 -12.36
C THR A 347 -12.04 -6.99 -11.49
N ALA A 348 -11.84 -7.18 -10.19
CA ALA A 348 -12.91 -7.17 -9.19
C ALA A 348 -12.92 -5.81 -8.50
N VAL A 349 -14.07 -5.48 -7.91
CA VAL A 349 -14.25 -4.21 -7.23
C VAL A 349 -14.72 -4.47 -5.79
N PHE A 350 -13.90 -4.04 -4.84
CA PHE A 350 -14.27 -3.96 -3.43
C PHE A 350 -14.82 -2.58 -3.15
N ASN A 351 -16.00 -2.47 -2.54
CA ASN A 351 -16.77 -1.22 -2.51
C ASN A 351 -17.11 -0.78 -1.08
N ALA A 352 -16.96 0.51 -0.79
CA ALA A 352 -17.48 1.14 0.43
C ALA A 352 -19.00 1.30 0.40
N ARG A 353 -19.55 1.48 -0.81
CA ARG A 353 -20.93 1.92 -1.06
C ARG A 353 -21.50 1.24 -2.31
N PRO A 354 -22.83 1.10 -2.42
CA PRO A 354 -23.46 0.66 -3.67
C PRO A 354 -23.13 1.62 -4.81
N ASN A 355 -22.82 1.07 -5.99
CA ASN A 355 -22.59 1.81 -7.24
C ASN A 355 -21.51 2.91 -7.13
N PRO A 356 -20.26 2.55 -6.79
CA PRO A 356 -19.16 3.53 -6.75
C PRO A 356 -18.97 4.19 -8.12
N THR A 357 -18.72 5.50 -8.12
CA THR A 357 -18.41 6.26 -9.34
C THR A 357 -16.91 6.40 -9.57
N SER A 358 -16.11 6.17 -8.53
CA SER A 358 -14.66 6.26 -8.56
C SER A 358 -13.99 5.04 -7.93
N PHE A 359 -12.83 4.67 -8.47
CA PHE A 359 -12.09 3.48 -8.10
C PHE A 359 -10.62 3.82 -7.89
N HIS A 360 -10.05 3.37 -6.79
CA HIS A 360 -8.63 3.49 -6.49
C HIS A 360 -7.91 2.20 -6.85
N GLY A 361 -6.73 2.33 -7.48
CA GLY A 361 -5.89 1.18 -7.84
C GLY A 361 -4.89 0.82 -6.74
N CYS A 362 -4.32 -0.38 -6.80
CA CYS A 362 -3.22 -0.81 -5.94
C CYS A 362 -1.85 -0.48 -6.54
N TRP A 363 -1.79 -0.24 -7.84
CA TRP A 363 -0.63 0.25 -8.57
C TRP A 363 -1.10 1.10 -9.75
N ILE A 364 -0.21 1.93 -10.27
CA ILE A 364 -0.41 2.71 -11.48
C ILE A 364 0.76 2.50 -12.44
N SER A 365 0.48 2.32 -13.72
CA SER A 365 1.51 2.09 -14.72
C SER A 365 1.38 3.07 -15.87
N PHE A 366 2.48 3.74 -16.18
CA PHE A 366 2.61 4.58 -17.35
C PHE A 366 3.28 3.78 -18.45
N ALA A 367 2.58 3.57 -19.56
CA ALA A 367 3.05 2.79 -20.69
C ALA A 367 3.05 3.63 -21.97
N GLY A 368 4.22 3.78 -22.59
CA GLY A 368 4.34 4.38 -23.91
C GLY A 368 3.78 3.47 -25.00
N ILE A 369 3.08 4.06 -25.98
CA ILE A 369 2.61 3.34 -27.19
C ILE A 369 3.75 3.34 -28.22
N ALA A 370 4.33 2.17 -28.48
CA ALA A 370 5.43 2.08 -29.44
C ALA A 370 4.98 2.49 -30.86
N PRO A 371 5.86 3.07 -31.70
CA PRO A 371 5.49 3.54 -33.05
C PRO A 371 4.80 2.46 -33.91
N TYR A 372 5.23 1.20 -33.79
CA TYR A 372 4.65 0.08 -34.53
C TYR A 372 3.27 -0.35 -34.01
N GLN A 373 2.89 0.06 -32.80
CA GLN A 373 1.58 -0.19 -32.18
C GLN A 373 0.61 0.99 -32.38
N ALA A 374 1.09 2.15 -32.79
CA ALA A 374 0.28 3.37 -32.89
C ALA A 374 -0.94 3.23 -33.84
N ALA A 375 -0.89 2.29 -34.79
CA ALA A 375 -2.01 1.98 -35.68
C ALA A 375 -3.10 1.11 -35.04
N THR A 376 -2.79 0.37 -33.97
CA THR A 376 -3.67 -0.64 -33.36
C THR A 376 -4.01 -0.37 -31.90
N VAL A 377 -3.21 0.46 -31.22
CA VAL A 377 -3.37 0.82 -29.82
C VAL A 377 -3.66 2.31 -29.72
N GLN A 378 -4.78 2.64 -29.07
CA GLN A 378 -5.16 4.01 -28.78
C GLN A 378 -4.66 4.43 -27.40
N GLU A 379 -4.46 5.75 -27.23
CA GLU A 379 -4.29 6.32 -25.90
C GLU A 379 -5.54 6.11 -25.05
N GLY A 380 -5.35 5.90 -23.76
CA GLY A 380 -6.46 5.77 -22.82
C GLY A 380 -6.01 5.35 -21.43
N ILE A 381 -6.98 5.36 -20.51
CA ILE A 381 -6.84 4.94 -19.13
C ILE A 381 -7.72 3.71 -18.94
N ALA A 382 -7.16 2.65 -18.37
CA ALA A 382 -7.92 1.42 -18.16
C ALA A 382 -7.57 0.77 -16.83
N ALA A 383 -8.58 0.22 -16.16
CA ALA A 383 -8.35 -0.73 -15.09
C ALA A 383 -7.71 -2.01 -15.66
N LYS A 384 -6.69 -2.51 -14.97
CA LYS A 384 -5.99 -3.74 -15.34
C LYS A 384 -5.60 -4.47 -14.06
N GLU A 385 -6.07 -5.71 -13.90
CA GLU A 385 -5.99 -6.42 -12.60
C GLU A 385 -6.58 -5.54 -11.50
N ASP A 386 -5.82 -5.23 -10.46
CA ASP A 386 -6.16 -4.33 -9.37
C ASP A 386 -5.49 -2.96 -9.48
N GLY A 387 -4.92 -2.60 -10.63
CA GLY A 387 -4.29 -1.31 -10.87
C GLY A 387 -4.87 -0.55 -12.04
N ILE A 388 -4.21 0.57 -12.35
CA ILE A 388 -4.61 1.51 -13.41
C ILE A 388 -3.47 1.62 -14.41
N GLU A 389 -3.74 1.34 -15.69
CA GLU A 389 -2.78 1.47 -16.78
C GLU A 389 -3.12 2.70 -17.63
N LEU A 390 -2.12 3.54 -17.88
CA LEU A 390 -2.19 4.69 -18.77
C LEU A 390 -1.38 4.39 -20.01
N LYS A 391 -2.04 4.35 -21.16
CA LYS A 391 -1.38 4.22 -22.47
C LYS A 391 -1.27 5.59 -23.10
N MET A 392 -0.04 6.01 -23.39
CA MET A 392 0.26 7.36 -23.86
C MET A 392 1.10 7.30 -25.14
N GLY A 393 0.73 8.07 -26.14
CA GLY A 393 1.59 8.38 -27.28
C GLY A 393 2.70 9.34 -26.86
N SER A 394 3.69 9.52 -27.74
CA SER A 394 4.90 10.28 -27.42
C SER A 394 4.63 11.70 -26.91
N ALA A 395 3.69 12.43 -27.53
CA ALA A 395 3.36 13.81 -27.14
C ALA A 395 2.68 13.90 -25.76
N THR A 396 1.86 12.90 -25.41
CA THR A 396 1.17 12.83 -24.12
C THR A 396 2.14 12.42 -23.01
N TRP A 397 3.02 11.46 -23.30
CA TRP A 397 4.09 11.06 -22.39
C TRP A 397 5.04 12.23 -22.08
N GLU A 398 5.47 12.98 -23.09
CA GLU A 398 6.32 14.17 -22.88
C GLU A 398 5.66 15.19 -21.94
N ARG A 399 4.37 15.49 -22.13
CA ARG A 399 3.63 16.40 -21.25
C ARG A 399 3.57 15.89 -19.81
N MET A 400 3.32 14.60 -19.62
CA MET A 400 3.33 13.98 -18.29
C MET A 400 4.72 14.06 -17.64
N TYR A 401 5.75 13.74 -18.41
CA TYR A 401 7.14 13.80 -17.95
C TYR A 401 7.53 15.22 -17.53
N GLN A 402 7.21 16.24 -18.34
CA GLN A 402 7.49 17.64 -18.00
C GLN A 402 6.71 18.09 -16.75
N ALA A 403 5.47 17.65 -16.56
CA ALA A 403 4.71 17.96 -15.35
C ALA A 403 5.39 17.36 -14.09
N LEU A 404 5.87 16.12 -14.17
CA LEU A 404 6.58 15.43 -13.07
C LEU A 404 7.92 16.10 -12.75
N ILE A 405 8.71 16.48 -13.77
CA ILE A 405 10.00 17.15 -13.55
C ILE A 405 9.82 18.58 -13.04
N SER A 406 8.86 19.34 -13.58
CA SER A 406 8.63 20.74 -13.20
C SER A 406 7.92 20.94 -11.87
N LYS A 407 7.42 19.86 -11.23
CA LYS A 407 6.63 19.90 -9.99
C LYS A 407 5.37 20.78 -10.11
N THR A 408 4.87 20.98 -11.34
CA THR A 408 3.73 21.86 -11.59
C THR A 408 2.46 21.03 -11.76
N PRO A 409 1.38 21.28 -10.98
CA PRO A 409 0.11 20.59 -11.17
C PRO A 409 -0.35 20.73 -12.62
N ALA A 410 -0.87 19.64 -13.19
CA ALA A 410 -1.18 19.58 -14.60
C ALA A 410 -2.46 18.79 -14.88
N VAL A 411 -3.14 19.15 -15.97
CA VAL A 411 -4.21 18.34 -16.56
C VAL A 411 -3.74 17.89 -17.92
N VAL A 412 -3.46 16.59 -18.06
CA VAL A 412 -2.93 15.98 -19.27
C VAL A 412 -4.05 15.20 -19.96
N PRO A 413 -4.47 15.57 -21.18
CA PRO A 413 -5.44 14.77 -21.93
C PRO A 413 -4.78 13.46 -22.39
N VAL A 414 -5.49 12.34 -22.24
CA VAL A 414 -5.06 10.99 -22.63
C VAL A 414 -6.20 10.34 -23.40
N GLY A 415 -6.13 10.32 -24.72
CA GLY A 415 -7.24 9.86 -25.56
C GLY A 415 -8.53 10.65 -25.30
N GLY A 416 -9.61 9.95 -24.92
CA GLY A 416 -10.91 10.54 -24.57
C GLY A 416 -11.08 10.92 -23.10
N GLU A 417 -10.01 10.87 -22.31
CA GLU A 417 -10.00 11.04 -20.85
C GLU A 417 -8.96 12.08 -20.43
N SER A 418 -8.87 12.38 -19.13
CA SER A 418 -7.88 13.31 -18.60
C SER A 418 -7.18 12.77 -17.35
N VAL A 419 -5.91 13.13 -17.17
CA VAL A 419 -5.16 12.89 -15.95
C VAL A 419 -4.94 14.21 -15.23
N GLN A 420 -5.45 14.34 -14.01
CA GLN A 420 -5.19 15.46 -13.12
C GLN A 420 -4.06 15.07 -12.16
N LEU A 421 -2.90 15.69 -12.35
CA LEU A 421 -1.73 15.50 -11.52
C LEU A 421 -1.62 16.64 -10.50
N SER A 422 -1.47 16.27 -9.23
CA SER A 422 -1.36 17.20 -8.09
C SER A 422 -0.28 16.75 -7.11
N TYR A 423 0.25 17.71 -6.34
CA TYR A 423 1.34 17.49 -5.40
C TYR A 423 0.93 17.92 -4.00
N ALA A 424 1.27 17.11 -2.99
CA ALA A 424 0.90 17.32 -1.59
C ALA A 424 2.11 17.39 -0.64
#